data_AF-A0A3C1YQD2-F1
#
_entry.id   AF-A0A3C1YQD2-F1
#
_cell.length_a   1.000
_cell.length_b   1.000
_cell.length_c   1.000
_cell.angle_alpha   90.00
_cell.angle_beta   90.00
_cell.angle_gamma   90.00
#
_symmetry.space_group_name_H-M   'P 1'
#
loop_
_entity.id
_entity.type
_entity.pdbx_description
1 polymer ?
#
loop_
_entity_poly.entity_id
_entity_poly.type
_entity_poly.pdbx_seq_one_letter_code
_entity_poly.pdbx_strand_id
1 'polypeptide(L)' 'TRKPKIATTTGGLSGPAIKPIALAKVDETCNAVKIPVIGIGGITCWEDAVEFFIVGASMV' A
#
# COMPACT_ATOMS: atom_id res chain seq x y z
N THR A 1 -0.75 13.52 -29.19
CA THR A 1 0.37 14.40 -28.81
C THR A 1 1.40 13.60 -28.04
N ARG A 2 2.71 13.78 -28.26
CA ARG A 2 3.77 13.08 -27.49
C ARG A 2 4.08 13.80 -26.16
N LYS A 3 3.04 14.19 -25.42
CA LYS A 3 3.15 14.92 -24.15
C LYS A 3 2.46 14.12 -23.03
N PRO A 4 2.97 14.18 -21.80
CA PRO A 4 2.30 13.59 -20.64
C PRO A 4 0.86 14.10 -20.50
N LYS A 5 -0.04 13.22 -20.06
CA LYS A 5 -1.45 13.58 -19.79
C LYS A 5 -1.67 14.22 -18.42
N ILE A 6 -0.69 14.12 -17.52
CA ILE A 6 -0.74 14.67 -16.17
C ILE A 6 0.11 15.94 -16.07
N ALA A 7 -0.30 16.88 -15.19
CA ALA A 7 0.30 18.21 -15.09
C ALA A 7 1.78 18.21 -14.70
N THR A 8 2.20 17.24 -13.88
CA THR A 8 3.54 17.21 -13.24
C THR A 8 4.57 16.32 -13.93
N THR A 9 4.28 15.78 -15.13
CA THR A 9 5.09 14.78 -15.85
C THR A 9 5.22 13.43 -15.13
N THR A 10 5.40 13.42 -13.82
CA THR A 10 5.35 12.28 -12.91
C THR A 10 4.14 12.37 -11.99
N GLY A 11 3.72 11.26 -11.39
CA GLY A 11 2.59 11.21 -10.47
C GLY A 11 2.62 9.97 -9.60
N GLY A 12 1.84 9.98 -8.52
CA GLY A 12 1.69 8.81 -7.65
C GLY A 12 0.91 7.70 -8.37
N LEU A 13 1.40 6.47 -8.26
CA LEU A 13 0.65 5.28 -8.61
C LEU A 13 -0.09 4.79 -7.37
N SER A 14 -1.38 4.50 -7.49
CA SER A 14 -2.22 3.99 -6.41
C SER A 14 -3.16 2.89 -6.92
N GLY A 15 -4.07 2.43 -6.06
CA GLY A 15 -5.03 1.36 -6.39
C GLY A 15 -4.40 -0.03 -6.37
N PRO A 16 -5.13 -1.07 -6.83
CA PRO A 16 -4.72 -2.48 -6.71
C PRO A 16 -3.30 -2.79 -7.18
N ALA A 17 -2.82 -2.04 -8.19
CA ALA A 17 -1.50 -2.22 -8.76
C ALA A 17 -0.36 -2.10 -7.74
N ILE A 18 -0.56 -1.34 -6.65
CA ILE A 18 0.48 -1.16 -5.61
C ILE A 18 0.34 -2.13 -4.43
N LYS A 19 -0.72 -2.95 -4.37
CA LYS A 19 -0.99 -3.86 -3.23
C LYS A 19 0.21 -4.75 -2.88
N PRO A 20 0.90 -5.42 -3.83
CA PRO A 20 2.03 -6.29 -3.50
C PRO A 20 3.21 -5.54 -2.87
N ILE A 21 3.44 -4.30 -3.31
CA ILE A 21 4.50 -3.44 -2.75
C ILE A 21 4.11 -2.98 -1.35
N ALA A 22 2.85 -2.59 -1.16
CA ALA A 22 2.33 -2.15 0.12
C ALA A 22 2.43 -3.27 1.18
N LEU A 23 1.99 -4.50 0.87
CA LEU A 23 2.11 -5.65 1.78
C LEU A 23 3.55 -5.93 2.18
N ALA A 24 4.48 -5.96 1.23
CA ALA A 24 5.89 -6.19 1.51
C ALA A 24 6.50 -5.11 2.42
N LYS A 25 6.09 -3.85 2.25
CA LYS A 25 6.58 -2.73 3.07
C LYS A 25 5.94 -2.69 4.45
N VAL A 26 4.67 -3.06 4.56
CA VAL A 26 4.00 -3.18 5.85
C VAL A 26 4.64 -4.30 6.67
N ASP A 27 4.87 -5.48 6.08
CA ASP A 27 5.58 -6.59 6.74
C ASP A 27 6.95 -6.15 7.28
N GLU A 28 7.77 -5.53 6.43
CA GLU A 28 9.08 -5.00 6.83
C GLU A 28 8.97 -4.00 7.99
N THR A 29 7.98 -3.09 7.93
CA THR A 29 7.77 -2.06 8.94
C THR A 29 7.32 -2.66 10.28
N CYS A 30 6.34 -3.57 10.26
CA CYS A 30 5.84 -4.26 11.45
C CYS A 30 6.95 -5.04 12.17
N ASN A 31 7.90 -5.60 11.43
CA ASN A 31 9.06 -6.29 12.01
C ASN A 31 10.15 -5.33 12.52
N ALA A 32 10.18 -4.08 12.06
CA ALA A 32 11.18 -3.08 12.43
C ALA A 32 10.79 -2.22 13.64
N VAL A 33 9.49 -2.06 13.92
CA VAL A 33 9.00 -1.16 14.97
C VAL A 33 8.08 -1.86 15.97
N LYS A 34 7.92 -1.26 17.15
CA LYS A 34 7.01 -1.77 18.20
C LYS A 34 5.70 -0.99 18.31
N ILE A 35 5.60 0.15 17.64
CA ILE A 35 4.38 0.97 17.63
C ILE A 35 3.36 0.40 16.64
N PRO A 36 2.05 0.62 16.85
CA PRO A 36 1.02 0.18 15.90
C PRO A 36 1.25 0.73 14.48
N VAL A 37 1.07 -0.12 13.47
CA VAL A 37 1.23 0.24 12.04
C VAL A 37 -0.13 0.23 11.36
N ILE A 38 -0.41 1.28 10.58
CA ILE A 38 -1.61 1.36 9.72
C ILE A 38 -1.19 1.00 8.29
N GLY A 39 -1.75 -0.08 7.75
CA GLY A 39 -1.47 -0.55 6.40
C GLY A 39 -2.34 0.18 5.38
N ILE A 40 -1.73 0.74 4.34
CA ILE A 40 -2.46 1.38 3.24
C ILE A 40 -1.87 0.96 1.90
N GLY A 41 -2.69 1.05 0.84
CA GLY A 41 -2.25 0.95 -0.54
C GLY A 41 -2.82 -0.25 -1.27
N GLY A 42 -3.73 0.01 -2.21
CA GLY A 42 -4.26 -1.01 -3.11
C GLY A 42 -5.27 -1.98 -2.50
N ILE A 43 -5.90 -1.60 -1.38
CA ILE A 43 -6.99 -2.35 -0.75
C ILE A 43 -8.30 -2.02 -1.48
N THR A 44 -9.00 -3.04 -1.98
CA THR A 44 -10.25 -2.89 -2.72
C THR A 44 -11.40 -3.75 -2.21
N CYS A 45 -11.10 -4.78 -1.43
CA CYS A 45 -12.09 -5.62 -0.78
C CYS A 45 -11.63 -6.04 0.63
N TRP A 46 -12.50 -6.73 1.37
CA TRP A 46 -12.21 -7.14 2.73
C TRP A 46 -11.10 -8.21 2.78
N GLU A 47 -10.96 -9.02 1.73
CA GLU A 47 -9.90 -10.03 1.60
C GLU A 47 -8.52 -9.36 1.57
N ASP A 48 -8.38 -8.25 0.82
CA ASP A 48 -7.15 -7.46 0.80
C ASP A 48 -6.82 -6.97 2.21
N ALA A 49 -7.80 -6.43 2.95
CA ALA A 49 -7.61 -5.97 4.32
C ALA A 49 -7.12 -7.09 5.25
N VAL A 50 -7.62 -8.32 5.07
CA VAL A 50 -7.14 -9.49 5.82
C VAL A 50 -5.67 -9.79 5.51
N GLU A 51 -5.22 -9.69 4.26
CA GLU A 51 -3.79 -9.84 3.91
C GLU A 51 -2.90 -8.85 4.69
N PHE A 52 -3.36 -7.60 4.85
CA PHE A 52 -2.64 -6.58 5.63
C PHE A 52 -2.60 -6.89 7.13
N PHE A 53 -3.69 -7.40 7.71
CA PHE A 53 -3.71 -7.84 9.10
C PHE A 53 -2.79 -9.05 9.33
N ILE A 54 -2.69 -9.97 8.35
CA ILE A 54 -1.77 -11.11 8.41
C ILE A 54 -0.30 -10.67 8.48
N VAL A 55 0.08 -9.63 7.73
CA VAL A 55 1.44 -9.05 7.79
C VAL A 55 1.66 -8.08 8.98
N GLY A 56 0.71 -8.03 9.93
CA GLY A 56 0.89 -7.34 11.20
C GLY A 56 0.33 -5.92 11.28
N ALA A 57 -0.40 -5.44 10.26
CA ALA A 57 -1.08 -4.16 10.37
C ALA A 57 -2.09 -4.18 11.53
N SER A 58 -2.19 -3.07 12.26
CA SER A 58 -3.17 -2.88 13.34
C SER A 58 -4.48 -2.27 12.83
N MET A 59 -4.45 -1.61 11.67
CA MET A 59 -5.59 -0.99 11.01
C MET A 59 -5.33 -0.87 9.51
N VAL A 60 -6.39 -0.82 8.70
CA VAL A 60 -6.38 -0.58 7.25
C VAL A 60 -7.50 0.35 6.81
#